data_AF-A0A8J2SPC8-F1
#
_entry.id   AF-A0A8J2SPC8-F1
#
_cell.length_a   1.000
_cell.length_b   1.000
_cell.length_c   1.000
_cell.angle_alpha   90.00
_cell.angle_beta   90.00
_cell.angle_gamma   90.00
#
_symmetry.space_group_name_H-M   'P 1'
#
loop_
_entity.id
_entity.type
_entity.pdbx_description
1 polymer ?
#
loop_
_entity_poly.entity_id
_entity_poly.type
_entity_poly.pdbx_seq_one_letter_code
_entity_poly.pdbx_strand_id
1 'polypeptide(L)'
;MACSSRLAVLLICGTATSFVLRTSIPSRHAMVVAAKGKKGKKGKKPKLQKKSGMDWARDFEVMPFDSSVLRPLADAAAGAFEARTGKPLDASLAGAGDLPKALYKAPVCVMVVSDEKIAYANDAACEFAGKKHTELIGSATTLPATVADGYDSSYEKKLDGNTMQKAKRWAISKMAVVDGELVTEDQGVGYAFSTWVREEDGALCKPGGVVEAPPIDPAEIQAKIDAQAAVVRDLKEEQGLGNSDPEVKAAVAELLRLKALLEE
;
A
#
# COMPACT_ATOMS: atom_id res chain seq x y z
N MET A 1 -40.36 -41.98 -26.26
CA MET A 1 -39.52 -42.90 -25.47
C MET A 1 -38.48 -42.01 -24.78
N ALA A 2 -38.50 -41.76 -23.46
CA ALA A 2 -38.20 -42.70 -22.36
C ALA A 2 -36.84 -43.41 -22.58
N CYS A 3 -35.88 -43.48 -21.66
CA CYS A 3 -35.76 -43.00 -20.26
C CYS A 3 -34.24 -42.99 -19.87
N SER A 4 -33.72 -42.50 -18.73
CA SER A 4 -34.30 -41.91 -17.51
C SER A 4 -33.25 -41.03 -16.78
N SER A 5 -33.65 -40.26 -15.76
CA SER A 5 -32.74 -39.53 -14.84
C SER A 5 -32.30 -40.40 -13.65
N ARG A 6 -31.08 -40.19 -13.13
CA ARG A 6 -30.74 -40.53 -11.73
C ARG A 6 -29.83 -39.50 -11.07
N LEU A 7 -30.43 -38.73 -10.15
CA LEU A 7 -29.73 -38.05 -9.06
C LEU A 7 -29.03 -39.10 -8.17
N ALA A 8 -27.84 -38.79 -7.66
CA ALA A 8 -27.23 -39.50 -6.54
C ALA A 8 -27.14 -38.54 -5.34
N VAL A 9 -28.05 -38.72 -4.39
CA VAL A 9 -28.01 -38.03 -3.09
C VAL A 9 -27.15 -38.84 -2.14
N LEU A 10 -26.01 -38.30 -1.71
CA LEU A 10 -25.16 -38.95 -0.71
C LEU A 10 -25.53 -38.47 0.69
N LEU A 11 -26.32 -39.27 1.42
CA LEU A 11 -26.48 -39.10 2.87
C LEU A 11 -25.18 -39.55 3.57
N ILE A 12 -24.50 -38.62 4.26
CA ILE A 12 -23.44 -38.98 5.21
C ILE A 12 -24.07 -39.10 6.60
N CYS A 13 -24.12 -40.34 7.10
CA CYS A 13 -24.67 -40.65 8.42
C CYS A 13 -23.61 -40.36 9.49
N GLY A 14 -23.86 -39.37 10.36
CA GLY A 14 -22.95 -39.03 11.46
C GLY A 14 -23.02 -40.06 12.59
N THR A 15 -21.86 -40.56 13.03
CA THR A 15 -21.74 -41.30 14.29
C THR A 15 -20.92 -40.47 15.27
N ALA A 16 -21.54 -40.13 16.40
CA ALA A 16 -20.92 -39.33 17.45
C ALA A 16 -20.34 -40.23 18.54
N THR A 17 -19.04 -40.13 18.79
CA THR A 17 -18.36 -40.85 19.88
C THR A 17 -18.03 -39.87 21.00
N SER A 18 -18.98 -39.65 21.90
CA SER A 18 -18.80 -38.77 23.06
C SER A 18 -17.98 -39.45 24.16
N PHE A 19 -16.75 -39.00 24.38
CA PHE A 19 -15.91 -39.48 25.49
C PHE A 19 -16.22 -38.70 26.77
N VAL A 20 -16.85 -39.36 27.74
CA VAL A 20 -17.18 -38.78 29.05
C VAL A 20 -16.19 -39.28 30.09
N LEU A 21 -15.42 -38.37 30.68
CA LEU A 21 -14.62 -38.65 31.88
C LEU A 21 -15.10 -37.76 33.04
N ARG A 22 -15.91 -38.35 33.91
CA ARG A 22 -16.21 -37.81 35.25
C ARG A 22 -15.11 -38.25 36.21
N THR A 23 -14.51 -37.30 36.93
CA THR A 23 -13.89 -37.56 38.24
C THR A 23 -14.37 -36.54 39.26
N SER A 24 -14.37 -36.93 40.53
CA SER A 24 -15.23 -36.40 41.58
C SER A 24 -14.64 -35.23 42.38
N ILE A 25 -15.52 -34.29 42.73
CA ILE A 25 -15.29 -33.26 43.77
C ILE A 25 -15.43 -33.90 45.17
N PRO A 26 -14.61 -33.47 46.15
CA PRO A 26 -15.15 -33.20 47.49
C PRO A 26 -14.92 -31.76 47.92
N SER A 27 -15.95 -31.14 48.49
CA SER A 27 -15.94 -29.77 49.01
C SER A 27 -15.49 -29.71 50.47
N ARG A 28 -14.68 -28.70 50.85
CA ARG A 28 -14.69 -28.11 52.20
C ARG A 28 -14.45 -26.60 52.16
N HIS A 29 -15.18 -25.88 53.01
CA HIS A 29 -15.14 -24.43 53.15
C HIS A 29 -13.89 -23.94 53.91
N ALA A 30 -13.43 -22.73 53.56
CA ALA A 30 -12.90 -21.76 54.53
C ALA A 30 -13.08 -20.33 53.98
N MET A 31 -13.83 -19.48 54.70
CA MET A 31 -13.79 -18.03 54.52
C MET A 31 -12.83 -17.42 55.56
N VAL A 32 -12.00 -16.46 55.17
CA VAL A 32 -11.46 -15.43 56.07
C VAL A 32 -11.47 -14.08 55.35
N VAL A 33 -11.88 -13.03 56.05
CA VAL A 33 -12.14 -11.69 55.51
C VAL A 33 -11.12 -10.67 56.05
N ALA A 34 -10.56 -9.89 55.13
CA ALA A 34 -9.98 -8.53 55.24
C ALA A 34 -8.96 -8.15 56.34
N ALA A 35 -7.90 -7.43 55.93
CA ALA A 35 -7.46 -6.17 56.59
C ALA A 35 -6.56 -5.25 55.73
N LYS A 36 -7.21 -4.30 55.02
CA LYS A 36 -6.86 -2.87 54.90
C LYS A 36 -5.41 -2.39 55.26
N GLY A 37 -4.59 -2.07 54.25
CA GLY A 37 -3.40 -1.20 54.34
C GLY A 37 -3.62 0.14 53.59
N LYS A 38 -3.02 1.26 54.05
CA LYS A 38 -3.51 2.63 53.74
C LYS A 38 -2.48 3.53 53.03
N LYS A 39 -2.97 4.31 52.05
CA LYS A 39 -2.44 5.61 51.55
C LYS A 39 -1.05 5.66 50.87
N GLY A 40 -1.07 5.91 49.55
CA GLY A 40 0.00 6.60 48.80
C GLY A 40 -0.63 7.39 47.65
N LYS A 41 -0.46 8.73 47.62
CA LYS A 41 -1.20 9.65 46.71
C LYS A 41 -0.21 10.47 45.87
N LYS A 42 -0.07 10.18 44.56
CA LYS A 42 0.61 11.04 43.57
C LYS A 42 0.15 10.74 42.14
N GLY A 43 -0.01 11.78 41.30
CA GLY A 43 -0.12 11.68 39.84
C GLY A 43 -1.48 11.30 39.24
N LYS A 44 -2.39 12.27 39.05
CA LYS A 44 -3.47 12.13 38.05
C LYS A 44 -2.85 12.21 36.65
N LYS A 45 -2.68 11.08 35.97
CA LYS A 45 -2.59 11.09 34.49
C LYS A 45 -3.95 11.51 33.91
N PRO A 46 -4.02 12.16 32.73
CA PRO A 46 -5.28 12.44 32.07
C PRO A 46 -6.02 11.12 31.85
N LYS A 47 -7.29 11.05 32.26
CA LYS A 47 -8.14 9.92 31.89
C LYS A 47 -8.45 10.05 30.41
N LEU A 48 -7.76 9.28 29.58
CA LEU A 48 -8.26 8.90 28.26
C LEU A 48 -9.70 8.37 28.49
N GLN A 49 -10.69 8.98 27.84
CA GLN A 49 -12.07 8.56 27.99
C GLN A 49 -12.17 7.11 27.51
N LYS A 50 -12.46 6.18 28.42
CA LYS A 50 -12.82 4.82 28.02
C LYS A 50 -14.17 4.90 27.30
N LYS A 51 -14.14 4.81 25.96
CA LYS A 51 -15.31 4.46 25.14
C LYS A 51 -16.00 3.24 25.76
N SER A 52 -17.33 3.17 25.72
CA SER A 52 -18.05 2.11 26.43
C SER A 52 -17.79 0.74 25.79
N GLY A 53 -18.14 -0.34 26.51
CA GLY A 53 -17.91 -1.72 26.08
C GLY A 53 -18.64 -2.16 24.80
N MET A 54 -19.40 -1.27 24.15
CA MET A 54 -20.02 -1.51 22.84
C MET A 54 -19.59 -0.51 21.76
N ASP A 55 -19.03 0.65 22.13
CA ASP A 55 -18.63 1.70 21.17
C ASP A 55 -17.30 1.36 20.45
N TRP A 56 -16.42 0.58 21.09
CA TRP A 56 -15.17 0.13 20.47
C TRP A 56 -15.41 -0.90 19.34
N ALA A 57 -16.53 -1.63 19.38
CA ALA A 57 -16.84 -2.67 18.40
C ALA A 57 -17.47 -2.11 17.10
N ARG A 58 -17.91 -0.85 17.10
CA ARG A 58 -18.43 -0.16 15.90
C ARG A 58 -17.33 0.42 15.02
N ASP A 59 -16.17 0.72 15.61
CA ASP A 59 -14.99 1.25 14.92
C ASP A 59 -13.95 0.14 14.61
N PHE A 60 -14.32 -1.14 14.72
CA PHE A 60 -13.38 -2.26 14.57
C PHE A 60 -13.13 -2.60 13.10
N GLU A 61 -12.31 -1.79 12.45
CA GLU A 61 -11.73 -2.09 11.14
C GLU A 61 -10.72 -3.25 11.30
N VAL A 62 -11.00 -4.41 10.68
CA VAL A 62 -10.07 -5.55 10.70
C VAL A 62 -8.86 -5.20 9.85
N MET A 63 -7.71 -5.03 10.50
CA MET A 63 -6.47 -4.69 9.81
C MET A 63 -6.06 -5.80 8.83
N PRO A 64 -5.28 -5.49 7.77
CA PRO A 64 -4.99 -6.47 6.72
C PRO A 64 -4.13 -7.62 7.25
N PHE A 65 -3.22 -7.29 8.18
CA PHE A 65 -2.41 -8.25 8.91
C PHE A 65 -3.16 -8.97 10.03
N ASP A 66 -4.43 -8.70 10.30
CA ASP A 66 -5.28 -9.46 11.24
C ASP A 66 -6.32 -10.33 10.49
N SER A 67 -6.50 -10.11 9.19
CA SER A 67 -7.43 -10.87 8.33
C SER A 67 -6.86 -12.24 7.93
N SER A 68 -7.66 -13.29 8.09
CA SER A 68 -7.31 -14.66 7.67
C SER A 68 -7.19 -14.84 6.16
N VAL A 69 -7.71 -13.90 5.36
CA VAL A 69 -7.64 -13.91 3.89
C VAL A 69 -6.46 -13.09 3.37
N LEU A 70 -6.20 -11.94 4.00
CA LEU A 70 -5.18 -10.99 3.53
C LEU A 70 -3.78 -11.31 4.06
N ARG A 71 -3.64 -11.92 5.25
CA ARG A 71 -2.33 -12.39 5.75
C ARG A 71 -1.64 -13.37 4.78
N PRO A 72 -2.27 -14.48 4.33
CA PRO A 72 -1.60 -15.41 3.42
C PRO A 72 -1.29 -14.79 2.06
N LEU A 73 -2.09 -13.82 1.59
CA LEU A 73 -1.85 -13.11 0.34
C LEU A 73 -0.64 -12.15 0.46
N ALA A 74 -0.48 -11.49 1.60
CA ALA A 74 0.70 -10.68 1.91
C ALA A 74 1.98 -11.54 1.97
N ASP A 75 1.92 -12.69 2.65
CA ASP A 75 3.02 -13.66 2.70
C ASP A 75 3.37 -14.19 1.30
N ALA A 76 2.36 -14.59 0.51
CA ALA A 76 2.54 -15.06 -0.86
C ALA A 76 3.12 -13.98 -1.78
N ALA A 77 2.66 -12.73 -1.66
CA ALA A 77 3.17 -11.61 -2.47
C ALA A 77 4.65 -11.35 -2.19
N ALA A 78 5.04 -11.23 -0.92
CA ALA A 78 6.42 -11.00 -0.52
C ALA A 78 7.34 -12.19 -0.86
N GLY A 79 6.91 -13.42 -0.56
CA GLY A 79 7.67 -14.63 -0.90
C GLY A 79 7.83 -14.86 -2.40
N ALA A 80 6.79 -14.58 -3.20
CA ALA A 80 6.84 -14.68 -4.66
C ALA A 80 7.80 -13.65 -5.30
N PHE A 81 7.98 -12.49 -4.66
CA PHE A 81 8.95 -11.48 -5.07
C PHE A 81 10.39 -11.90 -4.71
N GLU A 82 10.61 -12.35 -3.48
CA GLU A 82 11.93 -12.77 -2.99
C GLU A 82 12.44 -13.99 -3.75
N ALA A 83 11.58 -14.98 -4.03
CA ALA A 83 11.91 -16.15 -4.84
C ALA A 83 12.34 -15.80 -6.28
N ARG A 84 11.86 -14.66 -6.84
CA ARG A 84 12.21 -14.20 -8.19
C ARG A 84 13.46 -13.33 -8.24
N THR A 85 13.63 -12.47 -7.24
CA THR A 85 14.68 -11.42 -7.25
C THR A 85 15.87 -11.72 -6.34
N GLY A 86 15.76 -12.74 -5.48
CA GLY A 86 16.75 -13.08 -4.45
C GLY A 86 16.87 -12.02 -3.34
N LYS A 87 15.90 -11.10 -3.23
CA LYS A 87 15.91 -9.98 -2.28
C LYS A 87 14.50 -9.72 -1.75
N PRO A 88 14.33 -9.27 -0.50
CA PRO A 88 13.05 -8.81 0.00
C PRO A 88 12.58 -7.55 -0.76
N LEU A 89 11.27 -7.26 -0.72
CA LEU A 89 10.67 -6.07 -1.34
C LEU A 89 11.29 -4.76 -0.81
N ASP A 90 11.57 -4.73 0.49
CA ASP A 90 12.31 -3.67 1.18
C ASP A 90 13.21 -4.27 2.28
N ALA A 91 14.28 -3.57 2.64
CA ALA A 91 15.24 -4.02 3.65
C ALA A 91 14.61 -4.24 5.04
N SER A 92 13.53 -3.52 5.39
CA SER A 92 12.82 -3.67 6.68
C SER A 92 12.09 -5.01 6.83
N LEU A 93 11.91 -5.76 5.75
CA LEU A 93 11.22 -7.06 5.75
C LEU A 93 12.16 -8.25 5.99
N ALA A 94 13.47 -8.06 5.86
CA ALA A 94 14.46 -9.10 6.03
C ALA A 94 14.42 -9.70 7.44
N GLY A 95 14.05 -10.99 7.56
CA GLY A 95 13.94 -11.67 8.85
C GLY A 95 12.79 -11.18 9.74
N ALA A 96 11.77 -10.53 9.18
CA ALA A 96 10.60 -10.09 9.95
C ALA A 96 9.82 -11.28 10.55
N GLY A 97 9.67 -11.28 11.88
CA GLY A 97 8.95 -12.36 12.59
C GLY A 97 7.42 -12.37 12.39
N ASP A 98 6.85 -11.31 11.84
CA ASP A 98 5.44 -11.19 11.44
C ASP A 98 5.38 -10.45 10.09
N LEU A 99 5.70 -11.16 9.01
CA LEU A 99 5.89 -10.60 7.67
C LEU A 99 4.66 -9.81 7.16
N PRO A 100 3.40 -10.23 7.30
CA PRO A 100 2.24 -9.45 6.85
C PRO A 100 2.14 -8.10 7.55
N LYS A 101 2.49 -8.04 8.84
CA LYS A 101 2.46 -6.83 9.65
C LYS A 101 3.63 -5.89 9.35
N ALA A 102 4.79 -6.45 9.01
CA ALA A 102 5.93 -5.68 8.51
C ALA A 102 5.63 -5.11 7.12
N LEU A 103 5.13 -5.93 6.18
CA LEU A 103 4.74 -5.53 4.83
C LEU A 103 3.67 -4.43 4.83
N TYR A 104 2.69 -4.53 5.75
CA TYR A 104 1.67 -3.49 5.90
C TYR A 104 2.26 -2.11 6.19
N LYS A 105 3.37 -2.04 6.93
CA LYS A 105 4.04 -0.79 7.36
C LYS A 105 5.34 -0.48 6.60
N ALA A 106 5.65 -1.22 5.55
CA ALA A 106 6.91 -1.08 4.84
C ALA A 106 6.98 0.27 4.10
N PRO A 107 8.17 0.89 3.98
CA PRO A 107 8.38 2.16 3.24
C PRO A 107 8.41 1.94 1.71
N VAL A 108 7.52 1.09 1.21
CA VAL A 108 7.31 0.75 -0.20
C VAL A 108 5.82 0.53 -0.40
N CYS A 109 5.23 1.17 -1.41
CA CYS A 109 3.85 0.89 -1.80
C CYS A 109 3.76 -0.55 -2.32
N VAL A 110 2.83 -1.35 -1.81
CA VAL A 110 2.57 -2.72 -2.25
C VAL A 110 1.09 -2.96 -2.45
N MET A 111 0.72 -3.39 -3.65
CA MET A 111 -0.63 -3.74 -4.05
C MET A 111 -0.64 -5.14 -4.66
N VAL A 112 -1.74 -5.89 -4.51
CA VAL A 112 -1.99 -7.12 -5.28
C VAL A 112 -3.28 -6.96 -6.06
N VAL A 113 -3.24 -7.33 -7.34
CA VAL A 113 -4.37 -7.26 -8.27
C VAL A 113 -4.76 -8.67 -8.70
N SER A 114 -6.03 -9.01 -8.51
CA SER A 114 -6.62 -10.30 -8.89
C SER A 114 -8.05 -10.04 -9.37
N ASP A 115 -8.49 -10.73 -10.43
CA ASP A 115 -9.82 -10.54 -11.05
C ASP A 115 -10.18 -9.07 -11.31
N GLU A 116 -9.23 -8.31 -11.87
CA GLU A 116 -9.33 -6.86 -12.17
C GLU A 116 -9.64 -5.96 -10.95
N LYS A 117 -9.41 -6.49 -9.73
CA LYS A 117 -9.65 -5.79 -8.46
C LYS A 117 -8.41 -5.77 -7.59
N ILE A 118 -8.34 -4.80 -6.70
CA ILE A 118 -7.27 -4.73 -5.69
C ILE A 118 -7.60 -5.75 -4.58
N ALA A 119 -6.85 -6.84 -4.53
CA ALA A 119 -7.01 -7.92 -3.55
C ALA A 119 -6.23 -7.67 -2.25
N TYR A 120 -5.12 -6.93 -2.31
CA TYR A 120 -4.35 -6.46 -1.15
C TYR A 120 -3.75 -5.08 -1.40
N ALA A 121 -3.59 -4.31 -0.33
CA ALA A 121 -2.93 -3.00 -0.33
C ALA A 121 -2.35 -2.72 1.07
N ASN A 122 -1.11 -2.26 1.14
CA ASN A 122 -0.48 -1.81 2.39
C ASN A 122 -0.76 -0.33 2.71
N ASP A 123 -0.22 0.18 3.82
CA ASP A 123 -0.45 1.56 4.27
C ASP A 123 0.03 2.59 3.22
N ALA A 124 1.24 2.37 2.67
CA ALA A 124 1.79 3.16 1.57
C ALA A 124 0.95 3.13 0.26
N ALA A 125 0.23 2.03 0.00
CA ALA A 125 -0.73 1.96 -1.10
C ALA A 125 -2.04 2.71 -0.82
N CYS A 126 -2.45 2.79 0.44
CA CYS A 126 -3.57 3.62 0.88
C CYS A 126 -3.23 5.11 0.75
N GLU A 127 -2.00 5.51 1.14
CA GLU A 127 -1.46 6.86 0.90
C GLU A 127 -1.44 7.19 -0.61
N PHE A 128 -0.91 6.30 -1.45
CA PHE A 128 -0.88 6.48 -2.91
C PHE A 128 -2.27 6.66 -3.53
N ALA A 129 -3.26 5.90 -3.07
CA ALA A 129 -4.62 5.97 -3.61
C ALA A 129 -5.48 7.10 -3.00
N GLY A 130 -5.01 7.74 -1.92
CA GLY A 130 -5.80 8.71 -1.14
C GLY A 130 -7.06 8.12 -0.48
N LYS A 131 -7.09 6.80 -0.29
CA LYS A 131 -8.27 6.00 0.13
C LYS A 131 -7.94 5.14 1.35
N LYS A 132 -8.96 4.76 2.12
CA LYS A 132 -8.78 3.79 3.21
C LYS A 132 -8.67 2.37 2.69
N HIS A 133 -8.11 1.48 3.50
CA HIS A 133 -7.99 0.06 3.15
C HIS A 133 -9.35 -0.58 2.81
N THR A 134 -10.40 -0.31 3.60
CA THR A 134 -11.78 -0.80 3.33
C THR A 134 -12.41 -0.29 2.03
N GLU A 135 -11.92 0.84 1.50
CA GLU A 135 -12.41 1.43 0.24
C GLU A 135 -11.61 0.91 -0.96
N LEU A 136 -10.35 0.55 -0.72
CA LEU A 136 -9.41 0.12 -1.75
C LEU A 136 -9.53 -1.39 -2.04
N ILE A 137 -9.70 -2.24 -1.03
CA ILE A 137 -9.86 -3.69 -1.26
C ILE A 137 -11.19 -4.02 -1.93
N GLY A 138 -11.13 -4.84 -2.98
CA GLY A 138 -12.27 -5.21 -3.80
C GLY A 138 -12.68 -4.14 -4.82
N SER A 139 -12.07 -2.95 -4.80
CA SER A 139 -12.30 -1.92 -5.81
C SER A 139 -11.69 -2.33 -7.15
N ALA A 140 -12.38 -1.99 -8.24
CA ALA A 140 -11.92 -2.25 -9.60
C ALA A 140 -10.71 -1.39 -9.95
N THR A 141 -9.78 -1.92 -10.74
CA THR A 141 -8.55 -1.23 -11.13
C THR A 141 -8.21 -1.44 -12.60
N THR A 142 -7.51 -0.47 -13.20
CA THR A 142 -6.97 -0.58 -14.57
C THR A 142 -5.57 -1.22 -14.62
N LEU A 143 -5.07 -1.72 -13.49
CA LEU A 143 -3.81 -2.47 -13.43
C LEU A 143 -4.02 -3.90 -13.98
N PRO A 144 -3.15 -4.39 -14.86
CA PRO A 144 -3.21 -5.76 -15.36
C PRO A 144 -3.21 -6.82 -14.24
N ALA A 145 -4.11 -7.80 -14.34
CA ALA A 145 -4.10 -8.98 -13.47
C ALA A 145 -3.10 -10.07 -13.92
N THR A 146 -2.26 -9.80 -14.94
CA THR A 146 -1.25 -10.75 -15.47
C THR A 146 0.06 -10.02 -15.84
N VAL A 147 1.18 -10.77 -15.84
CA VAL A 147 2.51 -10.30 -16.30
C VAL A 147 3.09 -11.35 -17.25
N ALA A 148 3.38 -10.97 -18.50
CA ALA A 148 3.78 -11.89 -19.56
C ALA A 148 5.02 -12.74 -19.21
N ASP A 149 6.10 -12.10 -18.78
CA ASP A 149 7.35 -12.77 -18.38
C ASP A 149 7.38 -13.14 -16.88
N GLY A 150 6.24 -13.05 -16.19
CA GLY A 150 6.11 -13.31 -14.75
C GLY A 150 6.80 -12.30 -13.82
N TYR A 151 7.61 -11.38 -14.35
CA TYR A 151 8.27 -10.27 -13.66
C TYR A 151 8.57 -9.10 -14.62
N ASP A 152 8.46 -7.87 -14.14
CA ASP A 152 8.87 -6.62 -14.82
C ASP A 152 9.29 -5.61 -13.73
N SER A 153 10.31 -4.79 -13.99
CA SER A 153 10.90 -3.85 -13.02
C SER A 153 10.85 -2.38 -13.43
N SER A 154 10.21 -2.06 -14.55
CA SER A 154 10.14 -0.71 -15.14
C SER A 154 8.71 -0.33 -15.51
N TYR A 155 7.72 -0.84 -14.78
CA TYR A 155 6.32 -0.57 -15.06
C TYR A 155 5.92 0.84 -14.59
N GLU A 156 5.24 1.59 -15.45
CA GLU A 156 4.71 2.91 -15.11
C GLU A 156 3.26 3.01 -15.54
N LYS A 157 2.42 3.56 -14.65
CA LYS A 157 0.99 3.68 -14.87
C LYS A 157 0.38 4.78 -14.00
N LYS A 158 -0.53 5.53 -14.61
CA LYS A 158 -1.41 6.46 -13.91
C LYS A 158 -2.60 5.71 -13.30
N LEU A 159 -2.86 5.92 -12.01
CA LEU A 159 -4.00 5.40 -11.26
C LEU A 159 -4.44 6.45 -10.22
N ASP A 160 -5.74 6.71 -10.09
CA ASP A 160 -6.31 7.61 -9.06
C ASP A 160 -5.62 9.00 -8.93
N GLY A 161 -5.24 9.62 -10.06
CA GLY A 161 -4.58 10.94 -10.07
C GLY A 161 -3.10 10.93 -9.68
N ASN A 162 -2.49 9.75 -9.52
CA ASN A 162 -1.07 9.57 -9.26
C ASN A 162 -0.41 8.66 -10.31
N THR A 163 0.85 8.90 -10.64
CA THR A 163 1.62 8.09 -11.59
C THR A 163 2.71 7.33 -10.85
N MET A 164 2.58 6.00 -10.73
CA MET A 164 3.62 5.17 -10.13
C MET A 164 4.87 5.16 -11.00
N GLN A 165 6.03 5.30 -10.36
CA GLN A 165 7.34 5.42 -11.02
C GLN A 165 8.15 4.12 -10.84
N LYS A 166 8.72 3.59 -11.93
CA LYS A 166 9.59 2.40 -11.93
C LYS A 166 9.08 1.24 -11.06
N ALA A 167 7.79 0.95 -11.18
CA ALA A 167 7.15 -0.09 -10.40
C ALA A 167 7.65 -1.47 -10.83
N LYS A 168 7.84 -2.35 -9.84
CA LYS A 168 8.07 -3.77 -10.03
C LYS A 168 6.72 -4.46 -10.03
N ARG A 169 6.48 -5.38 -10.95
CA ARG A 169 5.29 -6.23 -10.98
C ARG A 169 5.67 -7.69 -11.18
N TRP A 170 5.00 -8.60 -10.50
CA TRP A 170 5.32 -10.03 -10.54
C TRP A 170 4.07 -10.89 -10.36
N ALA A 171 4.04 -12.05 -11.03
CA ALA A 171 3.00 -13.04 -10.82
C ALA A 171 3.11 -13.66 -9.42
N ILE A 172 1.99 -13.82 -8.73
CA ILE A 172 1.88 -14.49 -7.44
C ILE A 172 1.12 -15.78 -7.70
N SER A 173 1.70 -16.91 -7.30
CA SER A 173 1.09 -18.22 -7.52
C SER A 173 1.26 -19.08 -6.29
N LYS A 174 0.29 -19.94 -6.04
CA LYS A 174 0.23 -20.80 -4.86
C LYS A 174 0.21 -22.26 -5.30
N MET A 175 1.03 -23.08 -4.66
CA MET A 175 0.96 -24.54 -4.82
C MET A 175 -0.19 -25.07 -3.96
N ALA A 176 -1.14 -25.76 -4.59
CA ALA A 176 -2.27 -26.41 -3.94
C ALA A 176 -2.30 -27.89 -4.33
N VAL A 177 -2.87 -28.75 -3.47
CA VAL A 177 -3.19 -30.13 -3.85
C VAL A 177 -4.65 -30.19 -4.21
N VAL A 178 -4.95 -30.42 -5.48
CA VAL A 178 -6.31 -30.58 -6.01
C VAL A 178 -6.43 -32.02 -6.51
N ASP A 179 -7.40 -32.77 -5.98
CA ASP A 179 -7.65 -34.19 -6.31
C ASP A 179 -6.42 -35.13 -6.19
N GLY A 180 -5.44 -34.75 -5.37
CA GLY A 180 -4.19 -35.48 -5.16
C GLY A 180 -3.03 -35.07 -6.06
N GLU A 181 -3.25 -34.16 -7.02
CA GLU A 181 -2.23 -33.58 -7.89
C GLU A 181 -1.77 -32.21 -7.36
N LEU A 182 -0.48 -31.90 -7.53
CA LEU A 182 0.08 -30.59 -7.19
C LEU A 182 -0.19 -29.60 -8.33
N VAL A 183 -1.17 -28.72 -8.11
CA VAL A 183 -1.57 -27.68 -9.06
C VAL A 183 -1.00 -26.34 -8.64
N THR A 184 -0.57 -25.53 -9.61
CA THR A 184 -0.21 -24.13 -9.40
C THR A 184 -1.44 -23.25 -9.66
N GLU A 185 -2.01 -22.68 -8.60
CA GLU A 185 -3.10 -21.70 -8.69
C GLU A 185 -2.52 -20.29 -8.87
N ASP A 186 -3.03 -19.53 -9.83
CA ASP A 186 -2.76 -18.09 -9.91
C ASP A 186 -3.45 -17.37 -8.74
N GLN A 187 -2.77 -16.39 -8.15
CA GLN A 187 -3.31 -15.52 -7.10
C GLN A 187 -3.31 -14.04 -7.55
N GLY A 188 -2.91 -13.76 -8.80
CA GLY A 188 -2.84 -12.43 -9.39
C GLY A 188 -1.43 -11.84 -9.41
N VAL A 189 -1.34 -10.52 -9.51
CA VAL A 189 -0.09 -9.79 -9.71
C VAL A 189 0.19 -8.86 -8.55
N GLY A 190 1.38 -9.02 -7.96
CA GLY A 190 1.94 -8.05 -7.02
C GLY A 190 2.53 -6.86 -7.77
N TYR A 191 2.35 -5.66 -7.21
CA TYR A 191 2.92 -4.40 -7.64
C TYR A 191 3.67 -3.77 -6.48
N ALA A 192 4.87 -3.23 -6.72
CA ALA A 192 5.65 -2.52 -5.70
C ALA A 192 6.44 -1.32 -6.26
N PHE A 193 6.36 -0.18 -5.59
CA PHE A 193 7.08 1.04 -5.96
C PHE A 193 7.35 1.92 -4.73
N SER A 194 8.41 2.72 -4.78
CA SER A 194 8.82 3.61 -3.66
C SER A 194 8.55 5.09 -3.93
N THR A 195 8.08 5.43 -5.13
CA THR A 195 7.88 6.81 -5.61
C THR A 195 6.68 6.90 -6.55
N TRP A 196 5.94 8.00 -6.48
CA TRP A 196 4.90 8.35 -7.45
C TRP A 196 4.86 9.86 -7.67
N VAL A 197 4.39 10.29 -8.83
CA VAL A 197 4.15 11.72 -9.13
C VAL A 197 2.67 12.00 -8.98
N ARG A 198 2.31 13.03 -8.19
CA ARG A 198 0.92 13.50 -8.08
C ARG A 198 0.58 14.38 -9.29
N GLU A 199 -0.59 14.16 -9.89
CA GLU A 199 -1.00 14.92 -11.09
C GLU A 199 -1.37 16.38 -10.78
N GLU A 200 -1.92 16.66 -9.59
CA GLU A 200 -2.40 17.98 -9.18
C GLU A 200 -1.32 19.07 -9.19
N ASP A 201 -0.13 18.74 -8.69
CA ASP A 201 0.97 19.67 -8.44
C ASP A 201 2.30 19.22 -9.09
N GLY A 202 2.36 18.02 -9.68
CA GLY A 202 3.59 17.42 -10.22
C GLY A 202 4.56 16.91 -9.16
N ALA A 203 4.19 16.93 -7.87
CA ALA A 203 5.11 16.66 -6.78
C ALA A 203 5.51 15.18 -6.70
N LEU A 204 6.80 14.93 -6.42
CA LEU A 204 7.33 13.58 -6.25
C LEU A 204 7.06 13.11 -4.82
N CYS A 205 6.14 12.17 -4.67
CA CYS A 205 5.71 11.61 -3.41
C CYS A 205 6.42 10.28 -3.11
N LYS A 206 6.65 10.01 -1.83
CA LYS A 206 7.21 8.76 -1.27
C LYS A 206 6.40 8.34 -0.02
N PRO A 207 6.39 7.04 0.35
CA PRO A 207 5.70 6.53 1.52
C PRO A 207 6.03 7.28 2.82
N GLY A 208 5.05 7.39 3.72
CA GLY A 208 5.15 8.14 4.97
C GLY A 208 4.88 9.63 4.81
N GLY A 209 4.14 10.02 3.78
CA GLY A 209 3.77 11.42 3.50
C GLY A 209 4.93 12.33 3.10
N VAL A 210 6.04 11.77 2.60
CA VAL A 210 7.18 12.56 2.11
C VAL A 210 6.84 13.09 0.72
N VAL A 211 6.83 14.42 0.59
CA VAL A 211 6.56 15.12 -0.67
C VAL A 211 7.76 15.99 -1.01
N GLU A 212 8.38 15.72 -2.14
CA GLU A 212 9.44 16.51 -2.75
C GLU A 212 8.83 17.40 -3.84
N ALA A 213 9.42 18.58 -4.04
CA ALA A 213 9.00 19.49 -5.10
C ALA A 213 9.05 18.79 -6.47
N PRO A 214 8.23 19.22 -7.46
CA PRO A 214 8.25 18.63 -8.78
C PRO A 214 9.67 18.59 -9.35
N PRO A 215 10.13 17.46 -9.91
CA PRO A 215 11.40 17.40 -10.61
C PRO A 215 11.39 18.47 -11.71
N ILE A 216 12.37 19.36 -11.67
CA ILE A 216 12.54 20.39 -12.69
C ILE A 216 12.89 19.68 -13.99
N ASP A 217 12.01 19.69 -14.99
CA ASP A 217 12.34 19.17 -16.33
C ASP A 217 13.32 20.14 -17.02
N PRO A 218 14.56 19.72 -17.32
CA PRO A 218 15.53 20.55 -18.03
C PRO A 218 15.04 21.00 -19.41
N ALA A 219 14.18 20.21 -20.08
CA ALA A 219 13.62 20.57 -21.37
C ALA A 219 12.59 21.70 -21.25
N GLU A 220 11.74 21.67 -20.22
CA GLU A 220 10.82 22.79 -19.94
C GLU A 220 11.57 24.06 -19.54
N ILE A 221 12.63 23.95 -18.73
CA ILE A 221 13.44 25.11 -18.37
C ILE A 221 14.20 25.66 -19.56
N GLN A 222 14.76 24.82 -20.44
CA GLN A 222 15.38 25.29 -21.68
C GLN A 222 14.34 26.02 -22.55
N ALA A 223 13.13 25.49 -22.71
CA ALA A 223 12.07 26.17 -23.46
C ALA A 223 11.67 27.53 -22.83
N LYS A 224 11.65 27.63 -21.50
CA LYS A 224 11.42 28.89 -20.76
C LYS A 224 12.59 29.88 -20.93
N ILE A 225 13.84 29.41 -20.94
CA ILE A 225 15.03 30.22 -21.23
C ILE A 225 14.97 30.78 -22.65
N ASP A 226 14.62 29.96 -23.64
CA ASP A 226 14.54 30.36 -25.05
C ASP A 226 13.41 31.37 -25.28
N ALA A 227 12.24 31.15 -24.66
CA ALA A 227 11.13 32.11 -24.68
C ALA A 227 11.51 33.44 -24.00
N GLN A 228 12.15 33.40 -22.84
CA GLN A 228 12.59 34.60 -22.13
C GLN A 228 13.73 35.32 -22.88
N ALA A 229 14.58 34.59 -23.61
CA ALA A 229 15.62 35.16 -24.47
C ALA A 229 15.01 35.91 -25.67
N ALA A 230 13.92 35.38 -26.25
CA ALA A 230 13.14 36.09 -27.26
C ALA A 230 12.57 37.40 -26.68
N VAL A 231 11.90 37.37 -25.52
CA VAL A 231 11.40 38.61 -24.86
C VAL A 231 12.51 39.65 -24.64
N VAL A 232 13.71 39.24 -24.18
CA VAL A 232 14.86 40.14 -24.01
C VAL A 232 15.36 40.72 -25.34
N ARG A 233 15.27 39.96 -26.44
CA ARG A 233 15.62 40.45 -27.78
C ARG A 233 14.57 41.43 -28.30
N ASP A 234 13.29 41.08 -28.21
CA ASP A 234 12.19 41.85 -28.78
C ASP A 234 12.06 43.22 -28.06
N LEU A 235 12.28 43.28 -26.74
CA LEU A 235 12.43 44.55 -25.99
C LEU A 235 13.57 45.45 -26.51
N LYS A 236 14.66 44.87 -27.02
CA LYS A 236 15.83 45.63 -27.51
C LYS A 236 15.72 46.02 -28.99
N GLU A 237 15.23 45.10 -29.82
CA GLU A 237 15.22 45.22 -31.28
C GLU A 237 13.94 45.88 -31.80
N GLU A 238 12.77 45.53 -31.25
CA GLU A 238 11.49 46.10 -31.68
C GLU A 238 11.11 47.35 -30.89
N GLN A 239 11.33 47.34 -29.56
CA GLN A 239 10.97 48.46 -28.67
C GLN A 239 12.13 49.44 -28.44
N GLY A 240 13.34 49.11 -28.90
CA GLY A 240 14.52 49.99 -28.84
C GLY A 240 15.08 50.23 -27.44
N LEU A 241 14.69 49.43 -26.44
CA LEU A 241 15.12 49.60 -25.05
C LEU A 241 16.58 49.16 -24.86
N GLY A 242 17.32 49.90 -24.05
CA GLY A 242 18.72 49.62 -23.72
C GLY A 242 18.89 48.70 -22.52
N ASN A 243 20.11 48.20 -22.32
CA ASN A 243 20.47 47.42 -21.14
C ASN A 243 20.33 48.20 -19.81
N SER A 244 20.15 49.52 -19.87
CA SER A 244 19.93 50.38 -18.71
C SER A 244 18.48 50.40 -18.23
N ASP A 245 17.53 50.04 -19.09
CA ASP A 245 16.10 50.19 -18.81
C ASP A 245 15.59 49.13 -17.81
N PRO A 246 14.65 49.49 -16.91
CA PRO A 246 14.18 48.58 -15.87
C PRO A 246 13.57 47.28 -16.42
N GLU A 247 12.87 47.37 -17.55
CA GLU A 247 12.17 46.25 -18.20
C GLU A 247 13.16 45.22 -18.75
N VAL A 248 14.18 45.68 -19.48
CA VAL A 248 15.28 44.83 -19.98
C VAL A 248 16.05 44.19 -18.81
N LYS A 249 16.30 44.94 -17.73
CA LYS A 249 16.96 44.41 -16.53
C LYS A 249 16.13 43.34 -15.83
N ALA A 250 14.82 43.55 -15.67
CA ALA A 250 13.91 42.56 -15.09
C ALA A 250 13.83 41.29 -15.95
N ALA A 251 13.71 41.45 -17.27
CA ALA A 251 13.65 40.32 -18.20
C ALA A 251 14.97 39.51 -18.22
N VAL A 252 16.13 40.18 -18.13
CA VAL A 252 17.44 39.53 -18.00
C VAL A 252 17.62 38.86 -16.63
N ALA A 253 17.12 39.46 -15.55
CA ALA A 253 17.18 38.86 -14.21
C ALA A 253 16.39 37.55 -14.14
N GLU A 254 15.20 37.49 -14.74
CA GLU A 254 14.42 36.24 -14.84
C GLU A 254 15.11 35.22 -15.75
N LEU A 255 15.72 35.63 -16.86
CA LEU A 255 16.52 34.74 -17.72
C LEU A 255 17.71 34.13 -16.96
N LEU A 256 18.37 34.90 -16.10
CA LEU A 256 19.45 34.39 -15.23
C LEU A 256 18.92 33.45 -14.14
N ARG A 257 17.74 33.73 -13.57
CA ARG A 257 17.07 32.84 -12.61
C ARG A 257 16.72 31.49 -13.26
N LEU A 258 16.17 31.50 -14.47
CA LEU A 258 15.85 30.28 -15.22
C LEU A 258 17.10 29.48 -15.59
N LYS A 259 18.21 30.15 -15.95
CA LYS A 259 19.49 29.48 -16.19
C LYS A 259 20.07 28.83 -14.94
N ALA A 260 20.01 29.50 -13.79
CA ALA A 260 20.47 28.91 -12.52
C ALA A 260 19.70 27.62 -12.17
N LEU A 261 18.39 27.57 -12.46
CA LEU A 261 17.58 26.35 -12.28
C LEU A 261 17.86 25.23 -13.30
N LEU A 262 18.67 25.46 -14.32
CA LEU A 262 19.14 24.44 -15.26
C LEU A 262 20.52 23.87 -14.85
N GLU A 263 21.23 24.54 -13.95
CA GLU A 263 22.57 24.19 -13.48
C GLU A 263 22.57 23.44 -12.12
N GLU A 264 21.40 23.30 -11.46
CA GLU A 264 21.16 22.48 -10.25
C GLU A 264 20.67 21.05 -10.58
#